data_AF-A0A5C8SJ89-F1
#
_entry.id   AF-A0A5C8SJ89-F1
#
_cell.length_a   1.000
_cell.length_b   1.000
_cell.length_c   1.000
_cell.angle_alpha   90.00
_cell.angle_beta   90.00
_cell.angle_gamma   90.00
#
_symmetry.space_group_name_H-M   'P 1'
#
loop_
_entity.id
_entity.type
_entity.pdbx_description
1 polymer ?
#
loop_
_entity_poly.entity_id
_entity_poly.type
_entity_poly.pdbx_seq_one_letter_code
_entity_poly.pdbx_strand_id
1 'polypeptide(L)'
;MADKKVVFIAFAIEDEAQRNLFVGQRLHPRSPYEFIDMSVKEPYDENWKDRVRTRIKRSDGVIILVSENSLQSSGQKWEIKCAKEEGKKIRGIWAYSTDRTQIDGVTTYTWTDTNISGFIDTL
;
A
#
# COMPACT_ATOMS: atom_id res chain seq x y z
N MET A 1 -4.96 11.81 -22.33
CA MET A 1 -4.25 10.67 -21.71
C MET A 1 -4.63 10.74 -20.24
N ALA A 2 -5.31 9.73 -19.69
CA ALA A 2 -5.70 9.78 -18.28
C ALA A 2 -4.42 9.80 -17.43
N ASP A 3 -4.25 10.84 -16.61
CA ASP A 3 -3.12 10.94 -15.68
C ASP A 3 -3.09 9.71 -14.78
N LYS A 4 -2.05 8.89 -14.96
CA LYS A 4 -1.90 7.65 -14.21
C LYS A 4 -1.55 8.01 -12.77
N LYS A 5 -2.41 7.61 -11.83
CA LYS A 5 -2.22 7.83 -10.40
C LYS A 5 -1.13 6.92 -9.87
N VAL A 6 -0.23 7.48 -9.08
CA VAL A 6 0.87 6.79 -8.42
C VAL A 6 0.44 6.39 -7.02
N VAL A 7 0.43 5.09 -6.74
CA VAL A 7 0.05 4.58 -5.42
C VAL A 7 1.19 3.78 -4.80
N PHE A 8 1.50 4.09 -3.53
CA PHE A 8 2.47 3.37 -2.71
C PHE A 8 1.80 2.18 -2.03
N ILE A 9 2.45 1.02 -2.01
CA ILE A 9 1.93 -0.19 -1.36
C ILE A 9 2.77 -0.49 -0.12
N ALA A 10 2.13 -0.48 1.04
CA ALA A 10 2.71 -0.86 2.33
C ALA A 10 2.24 -2.28 2.70
N PHE A 11 3.18 -3.20 2.94
CA PHE A 11 2.87 -4.60 3.27
C PHE A 11 3.93 -5.19 4.21
N ALA A 12 3.58 -6.24 4.94
CA ALA A 12 4.57 -6.99 5.73
C ALA A 12 5.38 -7.92 4.81
N ILE A 13 6.68 -8.09 5.05
CA ILE A 13 7.57 -8.83 4.13
C ILE A 13 7.10 -10.29 3.91
N GLU A 14 6.44 -10.87 4.91
CA GLU A 14 5.86 -12.22 4.84
C GLU A 14 4.71 -12.34 3.83
N ASP A 15 4.07 -11.21 3.48
CA ASP A 15 2.97 -11.14 2.52
C ASP A 15 3.44 -10.75 1.11
N GLU A 16 4.73 -10.93 0.81
CA GLU A 16 5.29 -10.62 -0.51
C GLU A 16 4.52 -11.30 -1.64
N ALA A 17 4.06 -12.54 -1.43
CA ALA A 17 3.24 -13.25 -2.40
C ALA A 17 1.92 -12.52 -2.72
N GLN A 18 1.23 -12.00 -1.69
CA GLN A 18 -0.01 -11.23 -1.88
C GLN A 18 0.27 -9.91 -2.59
N ARG A 19 1.36 -9.23 -2.22
CA ARG A 19 1.79 -8.05 -2.93
C ARG A 19 2.06 -8.34 -4.41
N ASN A 20 2.73 -9.45 -4.75
CA ASN A 20 3.02 -9.80 -6.14
C ASN A 20 1.74 -10.04 -6.93
N LEU A 21 0.73 -10.68 -6.33
CA LEU A 21 -0.60 -10.83 -6.92
C LEU A 21 -1.29 -9.46 -7.14
N PHE A 22 -1.22 -8.57 -6.15
CA PHE A 22 -1.79 -7.22 -6.21
C PHE A 22 -1.16 -6.39 -7.33
N VAL A 23 0.17 -6.42 -7.44
CA VAL A 23 0.90 -5.75 -8.52
C VAL A 23 0.58 -6.39 -9.86
N GLY A 24 0.38 -7.72 -9.93
CA GLY A 24 -0.01 -8.43 -11.14
C GLY A 24 -1.33 -7.97 -11.74
N GLN A 25 -2.30 -7.55 -10.91
CA GLN A 25 -3.60 -7.03 -11.38
C GLN A 25 -3.48 -5.76 -12.24
N ARG A 26 -2.37 -5.01 -12.11
CA ARG A 26 -2.12 -3.82 -12.95
C ARG A 26 -1.89 -4.14 -14.42
N LEU A 27 -1.43 -5.35 -14.73
CA LEU A 27 -1.13 -5.77 -16.10
C LEU A 27 -2.40 -6.04 -16.92
N HIS A 28 -3.57 -5.97 -16.27
CA HIS A 28 -4.83 -6.06 -16.97
C HIS A 28 -5.03 -4.80 -17.85
N PRO A 29 -5.29 -4.94 -19.18
CA PRO A 29 -5.37 -3.83 -20.14
C PRO A 29 -6.41 -2.74 -19.84
N ARG A 30 -7.27 -2.98 -18.84
CA ARG A 30 -8.36 -2.09 -18.42
C ARG A 30 -8.12 -1.39 -17.08
N SER A 31 -6.95 -1.55 -16.47
CA SER A 31 -6.67 -0.92 -15.17
C SER A 31 -6.31 0.56 -15.35
N PRO A 32 -7.11 1.52 -14.81
CA PRO A 32 -6.90 2.94 -15.03
C PRO A 32 -5.76 3.57 -14.19
N TYR A 33 -4.82 2.76 -13.68
CA TYR A 33 -3.87 3.19 -12.64
C TYR A 33 -2.50 2.50 -12.71
N GLU A 34 -1.47 3.17 -12.19
CA GLU A 34 -0.12 2.62 -12.08
C GLU A 34 0.32 2.49 -10.62
N PHE A 35 0.59 1.25 -10.20
CA PHE A 35 1.28 1.04 -8.94
C PHE A 35 2.77 1.25 -9.14
N ILE A 36 3.32 2.26 -8.46
CA ILE A 36 4.77 2.37 -8.28
C ILE A 36 5.10 1.66 -6.97
N ASP A 37 5.39 0.39 -7.17
CA ASP A 37 5.77 -0.56 -6.14
C ASP A 37 7.22 -0.28 -5.71
N MET A 38 7.35 0.42 -4.58
CA MET A 38 8.62 0.94 -4.07
C MET A 38 8.92 0.47 -2.64
N SER A 39 8.31 -0.63 -2.20
CA SER A 39 8.53 -1.19 -0.88
C SER A 39 10.00 -1.57 -0.74
N VAL A 40 10.66 -0.97 0.25
CA VAL A 40 12.11 -1.09 0.43
C VAL A 40 12.39 -2.45 1.06
N LYS A 41 12.85 -3.38 0.24
CA LYS A 41 13.55 -4.57 0.70
C LYS A 41 14.92 -4.13 1.21
N GLU A 42 15.00 -3.75 2.49
CA GLU A 42 16.11 -3.95 3.44
C GLU A 42 16.13 -2.87 4.53
N PRO A 43 15.81 -3.21 5.80
CA PRO A 43 15.84 -2.27 6.92
C PRO A 43 17.24 -1.92 7.45
N TYR A 44 18.32 -2.31 6.75
CA TYR A 44 19.71 -2.20 7.21
C TYR A 44 20.45 -0.92 6.79
N ASP A 45 19.82 -0.05 6.02
CA ASP A 45 20.43 1.20 5.54
C ASP A 45 19.92 2.38 6.39
N GLU A 46 20.74 3.07 7.18
CA GLU A 46 20.30 4.16 8.08
C GLU A 46 19.42 5.22 7.38
N ASN A 47 19.52 5.35 6.05
CA ASN A 47 18.74 6.27 5.23
C ASN A 47 17.44 5.67 4.65
N TRP A 48 17.06 4.43 4.98
CA TRP A 48 15.89 3.77 4.38
C TRP A 48 14.60 4.56 4.65
N LYS A 49 14.47 5.14 5.84
CA LYS A 49 13.32 5.96 6.26
C LYS A 49 13.16 7.20 5.38
N ASP A 50 14.23 7.97 5.15
CA ASP A 50 14.15 9.18 4.33
C ASP A 50 13.81 8.87 2.87
N ARG A 51 14.31 7.75 2.35
CA ARG A 51 13.97 7.27 1.00
C ARG A 51 12.50 6.87 0.92
N VAL A 52 11.98 6.13 1.89
CA VAL A 52 10.55 5.74 1.93
C VAL A 52 9.66 6.98 2.09
N ARG A 53 10.01 7.92 2.98
CA ARG A 53 9.28 9.18 3.16
C ARG A 53 9.18 9.97 1.86
N THR A 54 10.30 10.14 1.15
CA THR A 54 10.32 10.85 -0.13
C THR A 54 9.40 10.21 -1.16
N ARG A 55 9.27 8.88 -1.13
CA ARG A 55 8.42 8.11 -2.04
C ARG A 55 6.94 8.24 -1.68
N ILE A 56 6.58 8.09 -0.41
CA ILE A 56 5.23 8.34 0.09
C ILE A 56 4.80 9.77 -0.26
N LYS A 57 5.70 10.74 -0.13
CA LYS A 57 5.44 12.14 -0.50
C LYS A 57 5.16 12.31 -2.00
N ARG A 58 5.80 11.53 -2.85
CA ARG A 58 5.62 11.56 -4.32
C ARG A 58 4.43 10.75 -4.81
N SER A 59 3.84 9.87 -4.00
CA SER A 59 2.64 9.13 -4.38
C SER A 59 1.39 9.97 -4.17
N ASP A 60 0.37 9.73 -4.99
CA ASP A 60 -0.95 10.35 -4.85
C ASP A 60 -1.72 9.73 -3.67
N GLY A 61 -1.49 8.43 -3.41
CA GLY A 61 -2.10 7.70 -2.30
C GLY A 61 -1.28 6.52 -1.81
N VAL A 62 -1.77 5.90 -0.74
CA VAL A 62 -1.14 4.75 -0.08
C VAL A 62 -2.17 3.64 0.12
N ILE A 63 -1.86 2.45 -0.37
CA ILE A 63 -2.60 1.22 -0.10
C ILE A 63 -1.81 0.38 0.89
N ILE A 64 -2.48 -0.10 1.92
CA ILE A 64 -1.90 -0.97 2.94
C ILE A 64 -2.50 -2.35 2.76
N LEU A 65 -1.67 -3.34 2.45
CA LEU A 65 -2.08 -4.74 2.50
C LEU A 65 -2.06 -5.18 3.96
N VAL A 66 -3.26 -5.36 4.51
CA VAL A 66 -3.49 -5.69 5.91
C VAL A 66 -3.58 -7.20 6.06
N SER A 67 -2.78 -7.70 6.98
CA SER A 67 -2.68 -9.10 7.36
C SER A 67 -2.38 -9.24 8.86
N GLU A 68 -2.48 -10.44 9.41
CA GLU A 68 -1.99 -10.75 10.76
C GLU A 68 -0.49 -10.38 10.94
N ASN A 69 0.31 -10.60 9.89
CA ASN A 69 1.75 -10.25 9.86
C ASN A 69 1.99 -8.74 9.97
N SER A 70 0.99 -7.94 9.57
CA SER A 70 1.06 -6.47 9.67
C SER A 70 1.17 -5.98 11.10
N LEU A 71 0.66 -6.74 12.07
CA LEU A 71 0.74 -6.41 13.50
C LEU A 71 2.16 -6.52 14.04
N GLN A 72 3.02 -7.35 13.43
CA GLN A 72 4.42 -7.53 13.84
C GLN A 72 5.40 -6.73 12.97
N SER A 73 4.97 -6.27 11.79
CA SER A 73 5.81 -5.51 10.87
C SER A 73 6.11 -4.09 11.36
N SER A 74 7.32 -3.87 11.89
CA SER A 74 7.80 -2.54 12.29
C SER A 74 7.95 -1.59 11.11
N GLY A 75 8.37 -2.10 9.94
CA GLY A 75 8.49 -1.34 8.70
C GLY A 75 7.15 -0.79 8.24
N GLN A 76 6.13 -1.65 8.15
CA GLN A 76 4.80 -1.26 7.72
C GLN A 76 4.16 -0.27 8.71
N LYS A 77 4.31 -0.47 10.02
CA LYS A 77 3.83 0.51 11.02
C LYS A 77 4.44 1.89 10.81
N TRP A 78 5.73 1.94 10.49
CA TRP A 78 6.42 3.19 10.22
C TRP A 78 5.92 3.86 8.92
N GLU A 79 5.69 3.08 7.86
CA GLU A 79 5.11 3.56 6.60
C GLU A 79 3.73 4.17 6.79
N ILE A 80 2.85 3.50 7.55
CA ILE A 80 1.50 3.98 7.87
C ILE A 80 1.58 5.30 8.64
N LYS A 81 2.46 5.38 9.64
CA LYS A 81 2.68 6.61 10.41
C LYS A 81 3.15 7.74 9.50
N CYS A 82 4.13 7.48 8.65
CA CYS A 82 4.66 8.46 7.71
C CYS A 82 3.59 8.95 6.72
N ALA A 83 2.77 8.04 6.18
CA ALA A 83 1.65 8.40 5.31
C ALA A 83 0.62 9.30 6.00
N LYS A 84 0.31 9.03 7.28
CA LYS A 84 -0.57 9.88 8.11
C LYS A 84 0.07 11.26 8.35
N GLU A 85 1.36 11.30 8.69
CA GLU A 85 2.12 12.55 8.91
C GLU A 85 2.22 13.40 7.64
N GLU A 86 2.38 12.79 6.47
CA GLU A 86 2.41 13.48 5.17
C GLU A 86 1.00 13.82 4.64
N GLY A 87 -0.07 13.50 5.39
CA GLY A 87 -1.45 13.81 5.02
C GLY A 87 -1.94 13.06 3.78
N LYS A 88 -1.34 11.92 3.45
CA LYS A 88 -1.71 11.12 2.28
C LYS A 88 -3.02 10.38 2.51
N LYS A 89 -3.78 10.18 1.43
CA LYS A 89 -4.96 9.30 1.47
C LYS A 89 -4.50 7.85 1.62
N ILE A 90 -5.08 7.17 2.60
CA ILE A 90 -4.71 5.80 2.97
C ILE A 90 -5.92 4.88 2.78
N ARG A 91 -5.69 3.69 2.22
CA ARG A 91 -6.68 2.62 2.10
C ARG A 91 -6.10 1.29 2.57
N GLY A 92 -6.72 0.66 3.55
CA GLY A 92 -6.41 -0.72 3.90
C GLY A 92 -7.14 -1.69 2.98
N ILE A 93 -6.48 -2.78 2.61
CA ILE A 93 -7.06 -3.92 1.90
C ILE A 93 -6.62 -5.20 2.60
N TRP A 94 -7.55 -6.08 2.96
CA TRP A 94 -7.16 -7.39 3.50
C TRP A 94 -6.44 -8.21 2.42
N ALA A 95 -5.20 -8.62 2.73
CA ALA A 95 -4.38 -9.41 1.84
C ALA A 95 -4.92 -10.84 1.66
N TYR A 96 -5.64 -11.35 2.67
CA TYR A 96 -6.25 -12.68 2.67
C TYR A 96 -7.75 -12.61 2.89
N SER A 97 -8.49 -13.54 2.27
CA SER A 97 -9.95 -13.59 2.33
C SER A 97 -10.49 -13.88 3.73
N THR A 98 -9.77 -14.71 4.49
CA THR A 98 -10.10 -15.17 5.85
C THR A 98 -9.60 -14.22 6.94
N ASP A 99 -8.77 -13.25 6.60
CA ASP A 99 -8.16 -12.33 7.55
C ASP A 99 -9.04 -11.09 7.75
N ARG A 100 -9.20 -10.66 9.01
CA ARG A 100 -9.95 -9.46 9.39
C ARG A 100 -9.16 -8.57 10.35
N THR A 101 -7.83 -8.67 10.29
CA THR A 101 -6.92 -7.84 11.06
C THR A 101 -7.25 -6.36 10.84
N GLN A 102 -7.27 -5.62 11.94
CA GLN A 102 -7.53 -4.19 11.93
C GLN A 102 -6.27 -3.46 12.39
N ILE A 103 -5.92 -2.40 11.67
CA ILE A 103 -4.84 -1.49 12.05
C ILE A 103 -5.50 -0.18 12.45
N ASP A 104 -5.13 0.31 13.64
CA ASP A 104 -5.70 1.53 14.17
C ASP A 104 -5.51 2.74 13.23
N GLY A 105 -6.60 3.45 12.97
CA GLY A 105 -6.65 4.57 12.04
C GLY A 105 -6.39 4.23 10.58
N VAL A 106 -6.59 2.97 10.17
CA VAL A 106 -6.61 2.55 8.75
C VAL A 106 -7.96 1.92 8.45
N THR A 107 -8.70 2.50 7.51
CA THR A 107 -9.96 1.90 7.05
C THR A 107 -9.67 0.79 6.05
N THR A 108 -9.94 -0.45 6.46
CA THR A 108 -9.65 -1.65 5.68
C THR A 108 -10.89 -2.19 4.98
N TYR A 109 -10.74 -2.60 3.73
CA TYR A 109 -11.80 -3.14 2.89
C TYR A 109 -11.39 -4.51 2.32
N THR A 110 -12.38 -5.23 1.77
CA THR A 110 -12.12 -6.46 1.03
C THR A 110 -11.37 -6.19 -0.26
N TRP A 111 -10.50 -7.12 -0.66
CA TRP A 111 -9.81 -7.07 -1.94
C TRP A 111 -10.80 -7.33 -3.07
N THR A 112 -11.28 -6.23 -3.66
CA THR A 112 -12.13 -6.24 -4.86
C THR A 112 -11.71 -5.09 -5.78
N ASP A 113 -11.87 -5.27 -7.08
CA ASP A 113 -11.58 -4.22 -8.07
C ASP A 113 -12.34 -2.93 -7.79
N THR A 114 -13.59 -3.01 -7.32
CA THR A 114 -14.42 -1.85 -6.97
C THR A 114 -13.83 -1.03 -5.82
N ASN A 115 -13.31 -1.69 -4.78
CA ASN A 115 -12.72 -0.99 -3.63
C ASN A 115 -11.38 -0.33 -4.00
N ILE A 116 -10.61 -0.98 -4.89
CA ILE A 116 -9.31 -0.48 -5.35
C ILE A 116 -9.51 0.69 -6.32
N SER A 117 -10.30 0.50 -7.38
CA SER A 117 -10.60 1.54 -8.37
C SER A 117 -11.28 2.75 -7.73
N GLY A 118 -12.30 2.53 -6.89
CA GLY A 118 -12.98 3.62 -6.19
C GLY A 118 -12.09 4.38 -5.21
N PHE A 119 -11.03 3.78 -4.68
CA PHE A 119 -10.01 4.53 -3.93
C PHE A 119 -9.17 5.38 -4.88
N ILE A 120 -8.71 4.80 -5.98
CA ILE A 120 -7.79 5.46 -6.91
C ILE A 120 -8.48 6.63 -7.61
N ASP A 121 -9.76 6.52 -7.94
CA ASP A 121 -10.57 7.60 -8.50
C ASP A 121 -10.71 8.79 -7.53
N THR A 122 -10.49 8.58 -6.22
CA THR A 122 -10.52 9.65 -5.23
C THR A 122 -9.18 10.36 -5.05
N LEU A 123 -8.07 9.82 -5.59
CA LEU A 123 -6.73 10.40 -5.48
C LEU A 123 -6.54 11.54 -6.47
#